data_AF-A0A077ZHQ4-F1
#
_entry.id   AF-A0A077ZHQ4-F1
#
_cell.length_a   1.000
_cell.length_b   1.000
_cell.length_c   1.000
_cell.angle_alpha   90.00
_cell.angle_beta   90.00
_cell.angle_gamma   90.00
#
_symmetry.space_group_name_H-M   'P 1'
#
loop_
_entity.id
_entity.type
_entity.pdbx_description
1 polymer ?
#
loop_
_entity_poly.entity_id
_entity_poly.type
_entity_poly.pdbx_seq_one_letter_code
_entity_poly.pdbx_strand_id
1 'polypeptide(L)'
;MASPPERLKTPPDHVKIFARRNGFACLYNVQFDQQRLRFSASLKVGDRILPGIANSKRTAKQEAALSFLRFLCSGGVQANWGLAEDAAECEAYL
;
A
#
# COMPACT_ATOMS: atom_id res chain seq x y z
N MET A 1 -7.37 25.61 20.30
CA MET A 1 -7.96 24.97 19.12
C MET A 1 -7.50 23.53 19.12
N ALA A 2 -8.37 22.57 19.35
CA ALA A 2 -8.00 21.16 19.31
C ALA A 2 -7.76 20.77 17.84
N SER A 3 -6.57 20.26 17.52
CA SER A 3 -6.29 19.67 16.22
C SER A 3 -7.29 18.54 15.96
N PRO A 4 -7.84 18.41 14.73
CA PRO A 4 -8.67 17.27 14.39
C PRO A 4 -7.88 15.98 14.66
N PRO A 5 -8.52 14.89 15.14
CA PRO A 5 -7.82 13.64 15.40
C PRO A 5 -7.10 13.21 14.13
N GLU A 6 -5.78 13.05 14.22
CA GLU A 6 -4.96 12.53 13.13
C GLU A 6 -5.57 11.19 12.71
N ARG A 7 -6.20 11.16 11.53
CA ARG A 7 -6.69 9.90 10.99
C ARG A 7 -5.46 9.03 10.76
N LEU A 8 -5.33 7.96 11.54
CA LEU A 8 -4.30 6.95 11.33
C LEU A 8 -4.32 6.55 9.85
N LYS A 9 -3.23 6.88 9.14
CA LYS A 9 -3.08 6.57 7.73
C LYS A 9 -3.13 5.05 7.58
N THR A 10 -3.93 4.57 6.63
CA THR A 10 -3.98 3.14 6.33
C THR A 10 -2.85 2.77 5.36
N PRO A 11 -2.46 1.49 5.22
CA PRO A 11 -1.42 1.10 4.26
C PRO A 11 -1.69 1.64 2.83
N PRO A 12 -2.93 1.58 2.29
CA PRO A 12 -3.24 2.24 1.02
C PRO A 12 -3.00 3.76 0.99
N ASP A 13 -3.11 4.46 2.12
CA ASP A 13 -2.85 5.90 2.20
C ASP A 13 -1.36 6.20 2.11
N HIS A 14 -0.49 5.43 2.80
CA HIS A 14 0.96 5.55 2.65
C HIS A 14 1.42 5.28 1.21
N VAL A 15 0.87 4.24 0.57
CA VAL A 15 1.21 3.95 -0.84
C VAL A 15 0.80 5.09 -1.77
N LYS A 16 -0.36 5.74 -1.54
CA LYS A 16 -0.78 6.93 -2.31
C LYS A 16 0.16 8.12 -2.11
N ILE A 17 0.62 8.36 -0.88
CA ILE A 17 1.59 9.43 -0.59
C ILE A 17 2.89 9.15 -1.34
N PHE A 18 3.43 7.94 -1.22
CA PHE A 18 4.62 7.51 -1.96
C PHE A 18 4.45 7.69 -3.47
N ALA A 19 3.37 7.17 -4.05
CA ALA A 19 3.12 7.23 -5.48
C ALA A 19 3.02 8.68 -5.97
N ARG A 20 2.25 9.52 -5.28
CA ARG A 20 2.11 10.95 -5.63
C ARG A 20 3.45 11.67 -5.62
N ARG A 21 4.31 11.41 -4.63
CA ARG A 21 5.63 12.05 -4.51
C ARG A 21 6.61 11.61 -5.60
N ASN A 22 6.46 10.38 -6.09
CA ASN A 22 7.33 9.80 -7.12
C ASN A 22 6.74 9.89 -8.54
N GLY A 23 5.64 10.63 -8.74
CA GLY A 23 5.00 10.78 -10.05
C GLY A 23 4.26 9.54 -10.56
N PHE A 24 3.93 8.60 -9.68
CA PHE A 24 3.20 7.38 -9.99
C PHE A 24 1.72 7.46 -9.59
N ALA A 25 0.91 6.62 -10.24
CA ALA A 25 -0.46 6.33 -9.82
C ALA A 25 -0.52 5.02 -9.01
N CYS A 26 -1.53 4.91 -8.14
CA CYS A 26 -1.88 3.64 -7.48
C CYS A 26 -3.07 3.01 -8.19
N LEU A 27 -2.84 1.95 -8.96
CA LEU A 27 -3.88 1.27 -9.71
C LEU A 27 -4.17 -0.09 -9.07
N TYR A 28 -5.41 -0.31 -8.62
CA TYR A 28 -5.86 -1.60 -8.11
C TYR A 28 -6.68 -2.32 -9.16
N ASN A 29 -6.29 -3.55 -9.50
CA ASN A 29 -7.15 -4.51 -10.18
C ASN A 29 -7.62 -5.53 -9.14
N VAL A 30 -8.93 -5.75 -9.00
CA VAL A 30 -9.48 -6.69 -8.01
C VAL A 30 -10.34 -7.72 -8.70
N GLN A 31 -9.99 -8.99 -8.49
CA GLN A 31 -10.70 -10.15 -9.02
C GLN A 31 -11.25 -10.98 -7.85
N PHE A 32 -12.38 -11.65 -8.06
CA PHE A 32 -12.92 -12.62 -7.11
C PHE A 32 -12.70 -14.03 -7.68
N ASP A 33 -11.97 -14.86 -6.95
CA ASP A 33 -11.82 -16.27 -7.24
C ASP A 33 -13.01 -17.02 -6.62
N GLN A 34 -13.94 -17.44 -7.49
CA GLN A 34 -15.16 -18.14 -7.07
C GLN A 34 -14.86 -19.54 -6.49
N GLN A 35 -13.79 -20.21 -6.92
CA GLN A 35 -13.44 -21.53 -6.39
C GLN A 35 -12.83 -21.43 -4.99
N ARG A 36 -12.03 -20.39 -4.74
CA ARG A 36 -11.37 -20.18 -3.44
C ARG A 36 -12.17 -19.30 -2.48
N LEU A 37 -13.25 -18.67 -2.96
CA LEU A 37 -14.02 -17.66 -2.22
C LEU A 37 -13.13 -16.53 -1.68
N ARG A 38 -12.13 -16.12 -2.45
CA ARG A 38 -11.18 -15.05 -2.07
C ARG A 38 -11.11 -13.96 -3.12
N PHE A 39 -10.88 -12.73 -2.68
CA PHE A 39 -10.53 -11.61 -3.52
C PHE A 39 -9.02 -11.53 -3.68
N SER A 40 -8.55 -11.42 -4.92
CA SER A 40 -7.17 -11.10 -5.28
C SER A 40 -7.12 -9.67 -5.78
N ALA A 41 -6.36 -8.82 -5.09
CA ALA A 41 -6.07 -7.46 -5.51
C ALA A 41 -4.63 -7.37 -6.00
N SER A 42 -4.41 -6.88 -7.22
CA SER A 42 -3.10 -6.51 -7.73
C SER A 42 -2.95 -5.00 -7.66
N LEU A 43 -1.99 -4.52 -6.87
CA LEU A 43 -1.64 -3.11 -6.78
C LEU A 43 -0.46 -2.81 -7.70
N LYS A 44 -0.68 -1.97 -8.72
CA LYS A 44 0.37 -1.42 -9.58
C LYS A 44 0.76 -0.01 -9.14
N VAL A 45 2.07 0.20 -8.94
CA VAL A 45 2.69 1.51 -8.69
C VAL A 45 3.99 1.56 -9.50
N GLY A 46 4.06 2.46 -10.48
CA GLY A 46 5.14 2.45 -11.48
C GLY A 46 5.19 1.11 -12.22
N ASP A 47 6.37 0.49 -12.23
CA ASP A 47 6.62 -0.83 -12.86
C ASP A 47 6.44 -2.02 -11.91
N ARG A 48 6.03 -1.76 -10.66
CA ARG A 48 5.85 -2.80 -9.64
C ARG A 48 4.39 -3.18 -9.54
N ILE A 49 4.13 -4.49 -9.49
CA ILE A 49 2.80 -5.05 -9.27
C ILE A 49 2.90 -6.03 -8.10
N LEU A 50 2.17 -5.75 -7.01
CA LEU A 50 2.19 -6.56 -5.80
C LEU A 50 0.79 -7.10 -5.52
N PRO A 51 0.64 -8.39 -5.21
CA PRO A 51 -0.66 -9.00 -4.94
C PRO A 51 -1.06 -8.85 -3.47
N GLY A 52 -2.36 -8.93 -3.20
CA GLY A 52 -2.95 -9.11 -1.89
C GLY A 52 -4.19 -9.98 -1.98
N ILE A 53 -4.30 -11.00 -1.14
CA ILE A 53 -5.38 -11.99 -1.20
C ILE A 53 -6.12 -12.01 0.14
N ALA A 54 -7.43 -11.85 0.13
CA ALA A 54 -8.23 -11.87 1.35
C ALA A 54 -9.72 -12.20 1.11
N ASN A 55 -10.50 -12.32 2.17
CA ASN A 55 -11.93 -12.68 2.11
C ASN A 55 -12.85 -11.50 1.75
N SER A 56 -12.32 -10.29 1.58
CA SER A 56 -13.07 -9.11 1.13
C SER A 56 -12.24 -8.24 0.19
N LYS A 57 -12.91 -7.44 -0.67
CA LYS A 57 -12.23 -6.46 -1.54
C LYS A 57 -11.39 -5.45 -0.75
N ARG A 58 -11.88 -5.01 0.42
CA ARG A 58 -11.20 -4.02 1.26
C ARG A 58 -9.90 -4.58 1.82
N THR A 59 -9.97 -5.76 2.43
CA THR A 59 -8.80 -6.42 3.04
C THR A 59 -7.80 -6.84 1.97
N ALA A 60 -8.24 -7.30 0.79
CA ALA A 60 -7.32 -7.65 -0.30
C ALA A 60 -6.51 -6.44 -0.78
N LYS A 61 -7.13 -5.25 -0.86
CA LYS A 61 -6.41 -4.00 -1.15
C LYS A 61 -5.42 -3.60 -0.05
N GLN A 62 -5.79 -3.79 1.22
CA GLN A 62 -4.88 -3.53 2.35
C GLN A 62 -3.66 -4.46 2.29
N GLU A 63 -3.87 -5.76 2.04
CA GLU A 63 -2.77 -6.72 1.88
C GLU A 63 -1.86 -6.35 0.70
N ALA A 64 -2.42 -5.97 -0.46
CA ALA A 64 -1.62 -5.57 -1.61
C ALA A 64 -0.78 -4.31 -1.32
N ALA A 65 -1.34 -3.36 -0.57
CA ALA A 65 -0.62 -2.18 -0.10
C ALA A 65 0.49 -2.55 0.90
N LEU A 66 0.21 -3.41 1.87
CA LEU A 66 1.21 -3.90 2.84
C LEU A 66 2.35 -4.62 2.12
N SER A 67 2.06 -5.50 1.16
CA SER A 67 3.08 -6.16 0.34
C SER A 67 3.95 -5.16 -0.41
N PHE A 68 3.36 -4.08 -0.92
CA PHE A 68 4.11 -3.00 -1.56
C PHE A 68 5.01 -2.24 -0.58
N LEU A 69 4.50 -1.84 0.59
CA LEU A 69 5.30 -1.14 1.61
C LEU A 69 6.44 -2.01 2.13
N ARG A 70 6.18 -3.30 2.39
CA ARG A 70 7.21 -4.28 2.77
C ARG A 70 8.26 -4.43 1.66
N PHE A 71 7.84 -4.50 0.40
CA PHE A 71 8.77 -4.53 -0.73
C PHE A 71 9.69 -3.30 -0.76
N LEU A 72 9.14 -2.10 -0.51
CA LEU A 72 9.94 -0.88 -0.44
C LEU A 72 10.95 -0.92 0.72
N CYS A 73 10.52 -1.37 1.90
CA CYS A 73 11.38 -1.41 3.08
C CYS A 73 12.46 -2.52 3.00
N SER A 74 12.13 -3.69 2.45
CA SER A 74 13.07 -4.81 2.30
C SER A 74 14.01 -4.67 1.11
N GLY A 75 13.62 -3.93 0.07
CA GLY A 75 14.29 -3.96 -1.23
C GLY A 75 15.51 -3.06 -1.37
N GLY A 76 15.86 -2.25 -0.37
CA GLY A 76 16.91 -1.23 -0.50
C GLY A 76 16.68 -0.27 -1.66
N VAL A 77 15.49 -0.30 -2.28
CA VAL A 77 15.06 0.72 -3.23
C VAL A 77 15.14 1.98 -2.42
N GLN A 78 15.96 2.94 -2.84
CA GLN A 78 15.86 4.31 -2.37
C GLN A 78 14.48 4.82 -2.75
N ALA A 79 13.46 4.36 -2.02
CA ALA A 79 12.17 4.96 -2.00
C ALA A 79 12.48 6.36 -1.48
N ASN A 80 12.43 7.35 -2.37
CA ASN A 80 12.35 8.71 -1.93
C ASN A 80 10.99 8.84 -1.27
N TRP A 81 10.94 8.48 0.01
CA TRP A 81 9.78 8.62 0.85
C TRP A 81 9.38 10.09 0.93
N GLY A 82 10.27 11.02 0.58
CA GLY A 82 10.07 12.47 0.59
C GLY A 82 10.32 13.07 1.97
N LEU A 83 9.82 12.43 3.03
CA LEU A 83 9.99 12.83 4.43
C LEU A 83 10.41 11.62 5.28
N ALA A 84 11.26 11.85 6.28
CA ALA A 84 11.73 10.80 7.20
C ALA A 84 10.59 10.20 8.04
N GLU A 85 9.57 10.99 8.38
CA GLU A 85 8.39 10.54 9.14
C GLU A 85 7.60 9.46 8.39
N ASP A 86 7.38 9.64 7.09
CA ASP A 86 6.67 8.65 6.28
C ASP A 86 7.48 7.36 6.11
N ALA A 87 8.82 7.42 6.20
CA ALA A 87 9.67 6.23 6.23
C ALA A 87 9.51 5.45 7.55
N ALA A 88 9.51 6.15 8.70
CA ALA A 88 9.31 5.54 10.01
C ALA A 88 7.92 4.90 10.17
N GLU A 89 6.86 5.55 9.64
CA GLU A 89 5.52 4.98 9.60
C GLU A 89 5.46 3.70 8.74
N CYS A 90 6.28 3.61 7.69
CA CYS A 90 6.32 2.43 6.82
C CYS A 90 7.13 1.26 7.41
N GLU A 91 8.19 1.54 8.17
CA GLU A 91 8.96 0.52 8.90
C GLU A 91 8.09 -0.20 9.94
N ALA A 92 7.07 0.46 10.50
CA ALA A 92 6.12 -0.16 11.43
C ALA A 92 5.24 -1.28 10.80
N TYR A 93 5.29 -1.48 9.47
CA TYR A 93 4.59 -2.57 8.78
C TYR A 93 5.44 -3.82 8.52
N LEU A 94 6.75 -3.76 8.80
CA LEU A 94 7.65 -4.91 8.80
C LEU A 94 7.34 -5.84 9.99
#